data_AF-A0A432VRF4-F1
#
_entry.id   AF-A0A432VRF4-F1
#
_cell.length_a   1.000
_cell.length_b   1.000
_cell.length_c   1.000
_cell.angle_alpha   90.00
_cell.angle_beta   90.00
_cell.angle_gamma   90.00
#
_symmetry.space_group_name_H-M   'P 1'
#
loop_
_entity.id
_entity.type
_entity.pdbx_description
1 polymer ?
#
loop_
_entity_poly.entity_id
_entity_poly.type
_entity_poly.pdbx_seq_one_letter_code
_entity_poly.pdbx_strand_id
1 'polypeptide(L)'
;MPYLLAVILPPVAVFMSGARKQIYLSLVLFLLALYLLKIAGTGNYPGAYAAGPVLWVAAIIHAFVFTHRKFQQQSGMRHPHRGSWSQSQGNEKPSDDGQPKD
;
A
#
# COMPACT_ATOMS: atom_id res chain seq x y z
N MET A 1 -4.92 -11.54 5.70
CA MET A 1 -6.27 -11.46 5.11
C MET A 1 -6.52 -10.27 4.16
N PRO A 2 -5.98 -9.04 4.33
CA PRO A 2 -6.30 -7.94 3.41
C PRO A 2 -5.77 -8.13 1.97
N TYR A 3 -4.73 -8.94 1.79
CA TYR A 3 -4.17 -9.23 0.46
C TYR A 3 -5.10 -10.05 -0.44
N LEU A 4 -5.85 -11.01 0.13
CA LEU A 4 -6.85 -11.79 -0.63
C LEU A 4 -7.99 -10.88 -1.12
N LEU A 5 -8.40 -9.93 -0.27
CA LEU A 5 -9.37 -8.89 -0.64
C LEU A 5 -8.83 -7.99 -1.76
N ALA A 6 -7.54 -7.65 -1.77
CA ALA A 6 -6.94 -6.85 -2.83
C ALA A 6 -6.96 -7.55 -4.21
N VAL A 7 -7.00 -8.89 -4.23
CA VAL A 7 -7.11 -9.69 -5.46
C VAL A 7 -8.55 -9.82 -5.94
N ILE A 8 -9.50 -10.03 -5.01
CA ILE A 8 -10.90 -10.33 -5.36
C ILE A 8 -11.71 -9.03 -5.53
N LEU A 9 -11.61 -8.10 -4.59
CA LEU A 9 -12.30 -6.80 -4.59
C LEU A 9 -11.29 -5.66 -4.26
N PRO A 10 -10.46 -5.24 -5.24
CA PRO A 10 -9.47 -4.19 -5.08
C PRO A 10 -10.00 -2.90 -4.43
N PRO A 11 -11.18 -2.35 -4.82
CA PRO A 11 -11.69 -1.10 -4.23
C PRO A 11 -12.00 -1.22 -2.74
N VAL A 12 -12.52 -2.37 -2.29
CA VAL A 12 -12.81 -2.62 -0.87
C VAL A 12 -11.52 -2.71 -0.07
N ALA A 13 -10.49 -3.34 -0.63
CA ALA A 13 -9.17 -3.40 0.01
C ALA A 13 -8.56 -1.99 0.20
N VAL A 14 -8.72 -1.10 -0.78
CA VAL A 14 -8.30 0.32 -0.68
C VAL A 14 -9.16 1.10 0.34
N PHE A 15 -10.46 0.84 0.41
CA PHE A 15 -11.32 1.44 1.44
C PHE A 15 -10.88 1.00 2.84
N MET A 16 -10.64 -0.30 3.04
CA MET A 16 -10.11 -0.83 4.29
C MET A 16 -8.71 -0.29 4.61
N SER A 17 -7.92 0.13 3.61
CA SER A 17 -6.62 0.74 3.84
C SER A 17 -6.69 2.19 4.32
N GLY A 18 -7.88 2.81 4.34
CA GLY A 18 -8.08 4.20 4.78
C GLY A 18 -7.74 5.25 3.72
N ALA A 19 -7.37 4.85 2.51
CA ALA A 19 -6.97 5.76 1.43
C ALA A 19 -8.18 6.30 0.66
N ARG A 20 -9.03 7.11 1.32
CA ARG A 20 -10.35 7.53 0.80
C ARG A 20 -10.34 8.14 -0.60
N LYS A 21 -9.35 8.98 -0.91
CA LYS A 21 -9.22 9.63 -2.23
C LYS A 21 -8.89 8.63 -3.35
N GLN A 22 -8.22 7.53 -3.02
CA GLN A 22 -7.74 6.53 -3.97
C GLN A 22 -8.79 5.45 -4.28
N ILE A 23 -9.88 5.41 -3.50
CA ILE A 23 -11.00 4.49 -3.74
C ILE A 23 -11.64 4.76 -5.10
N TYR A 24 -11.86 6.02 -5.45
CA TYR A 24 -12.50 6.38 -6.72
C TYR A 24 -11.68 5.89 -7.92
N LEU A 25 -10.36 6.09 -7.89
CA LEU A 25 -9.47 5.59 -8.93
C LEU A 25 -9.50 4.05 -8.99
N SER A 26 -9.42 3.39 -7.83
CA SER A 26 -9.49 1.93 -7.75
C SER A 26 -10.82 1.39 -8.29
N LEU A 27 -11.93 2.06 -7.96
CA LEU A 27 -13.27 1.71 -8.43
C LEU A 27 -13.40 1.87 -9.95
N VAL A 28 -12.91 2.99 -10.51
CA VAL A 28 -12.94 3.23 -11.96
C VAL A 28 -12.13 2.17 -12.71
N LEU A 29 -10.91 1.86 -12.24
CA LEU A 29 -10.07 0.82 -12.85
C LEU A 29 -10.75 -0.55 -12.79
N PHE A 30 -11.37 -0.88 -11.65
CA PHE A 30 -12.08 -2.14 -11.46
C PHE A 30 -13.31 -2.28 -12.38
N LEU A 31 -14.14 -1.23 -12.46
CA LEU A 31 -15.31 -1.22 -13.33
C LEU A 31 -14.93 -1.27 -14.81
N LEU A 32 -13.88 -0.55 -15.23
CA LEU A 32 -13.35 -0.63 -16.60
C LEU A 32 -12.86 -2.03 -16.94
N ALA A 33 -12.14 -2.68 -16.02
CA ALA A 33 -11.67 -4.05 -16.21
C ALA A 33 -12.86 -5.03 -16.40
N LEU A 34 -13.89 -4.94 -15.55
CA LEU A 34 -15.10 -5.77 -15.66
C LEU A 34 -15.86 -5.50 -16.96
N TYR A 35 -15.99 -4.23 -17.35
CA TYR A 35 -16.65 -3.84 -18.59
C TYR A 35 -15.93 -4.42 -19.81
N LEU A 36 -14.60 -4.32 -19.85
CA LEU A 36 -13.80 -4.89 -20.94
C LEU A 36 -13.83 -6.41 -20.95
N LEU A 37 -13.81 -7.07 -19.79
CA LEU A 37 -13.98 -8.53 -19.71
C LEU A 37 -15.34 -8.96 -20.28
N LYS A 38 -16.42 -8.24 -19.92
CA LYS A 38 -17.75 -8.48 -20.45
C LYS A 38 -17.78 -8.34 -21.97
N ILE A 39 -17.18 -7.27 -22.50
CA ILE A 39 -17.09 -7.06 -23.95
C ILE A 39 -16.26 -8.15 -24.62
N ALA A 40 -15.13 -8.54 -24.04
CA ALA A 40 -14.30 -9.63 -24.56
C ALA A 40 -15.13 -10.91 -24.72
N GLY A 41 -15.96 -11.25 -23.73
CA GLY A 41 -16.87 -12.40 -23.80
C GLY A 41 -17.91 -12.36 -24.92
N THR A 42 -18.21 -11.19 -25.49
CA THR A 42 -19.13 -11.06 -26.64
C THR A 42 -18.44 -11.25 -27.99
N GLY A 43 -17.10 -11.36 -28.04
CA GLY A 43 -16.34 -11.56 -29.27
C GLY A 43 -16.23 -10.32 -30.18
N ASN A 44 -16.90 -9.22 -29.87
CA ASN A 44 -16.99 -8.05 -30.75
C ASN A 44 -15.73 -7.18 -30.80
N TYR A 45 -14.84 -7.26 -29.81
CA TYR A 45 -13.64 -6.42 -29.72
C TYR A 45 -12.41 -7.24 -29.35
N PRO A 46 -11.53 -7.57 -30.33
CA PRO A 46 -10.32 -8.36 -30.10
C PRO A 46 -9.40 -7.74 -29.04
N GLY A 47 -9.28 -6.41 -29.04
CA GLY A 47 -8.46 -5.68 -28.07
C GLY A 47 -8.93 -5.82 -26.62
N ALA A 48 -10.20 -6.13 -26.39
CA ALA A 48 -10.75 -6.30 -25.05
C ALA A 48 -10.20 -7.54 -24.34
N TYR A 49 -9.83 -8.59 -25.10
CA TYR A 49 -9.22 -9.82 -24.55
C TYR A 49 -7.86 -9.55 -23.88
N ALA A 50 -7.07 -8.62 -24.42
CA ALA A 50 -5.80 -8.23 -23.82
C ALA A 50 -6.01 -7.13 -22.76
N ALA A 51 -6.83 -6.13 -23.05
CA ALA A 51 -7.00 -4.95 -22.19
C ALA A 51 -7.70 -5.28 -20.85
N GLY A 52 -8.70 -6.17 -20.85
CA GLY A 52 -9.45 -6.52 -19.64
C GLY A 52 -8.56 -7.11 -18.54
N PRO A 53 -7.82 -8.21 -18.80
CA PRO A 53 -6.88 -8.77 -17.83
C PRO A 53 -5.78 -7.80 -17.39
N VAL A 54 -5.24 -6.99 -18.31
CA VAL A 54 -4.20 -5.99 -17.97
C VAL A 54 -4.73 -4.95 -16.98
N LEU A 55 -5.93 -4.40 -17.22
CA LEU A 55 -6.57 -3.45 -16.31
C LEU A 55 -6.96 -4.08 -14.98
N TRP A 56 -7.34 -5.36 -14.98
CA TRP A 56 -7.59 -6.12 -13.76
C TRP A 56 -6.32 -6.21 -12.90
N VAL A 57 -5.18 -6.60 -13.50
CA VAL A 57 -3.90 -6.65 -12.78
C VAL A 57 -3.49 -5.27 -12.29
N ALA A 58 -3.68 -4.22 -13.09
CA ALA A 58 -3.38 -2.84 -12.67
C ALA A 58 -4.21 -2.42 -11.44
N ALA A 59 -5.49 -2.79 -11.39
CA ALA A 59 -6.35 -2.55 -10.24
C ALA A 59 -5.87 -3.31 -8.99
N ILE A 60 -5.43 -4.57 -9.15
CA ILE A 60 -4.86 -5.37 -8.05
C ILE A 60 -3.58 -4.73 -7.53
N ILE A 61 -2.63 -4.35 -8.40
CA ILE A 61 -1.36 -3.73 -7.99
C ILE A 61 -1.63 -2.45 -7.21
N HIS A 62 -2.55 -1.60 -7.69
CA HIS A 62 -2.95 -0.37 -7.01
C HIS A 62 -3.46 -0.68 -5.59
N ALA A 63 -4.40 -1.63 -5.45
CA ALA A 63 -4.93 -2.02 -4.14
C ALA A 63 -3.88 -2.66 -3.22
N PHE A 64 -3.00 -3.48 -3.79
CA PHE A 64 -1.91 -4.13 -3.07
C PHE A 64 -0.94 -3.12 -2.47
N VAL A 65 -0.52 -2.10 -3.23
CA VAL A 65 0.39 -1.06 -2.74
C VAL A 65 -0.19 -0.34 -1.50
N PHE A 66 -1.48 0.00 -1.52
CA PHE A 66 -2.11 0.68 -0.39
C PHE A 66 -2.31 -0.22 0.83
N THR A 67 -2.78 -1.44 0.62
CA THR A 67 -2.90 -2.42 1.71
C THR A 67 -1.54 -2.78 2.31
N HIS A 68 -0.51 -2.93 1.49
CA HIS A 68 0.86 -3.20 1.93
C HIS A 68 1.44 -2.04 2.75
N ARG A 69 1.29 -0.79 2.27
CA ARG A 69 1.69 0.41 3.03
C ARG A 69 1.02 0.51 4.39
N LYS A 70 -0.30 0.25 4.46
CA LYS A 70 -1.01 0.22 5.75
C LYS A 70 -0.47 -0.89 6.66
N PHE A 71 -0.21 -2.07 6.11
CA PHE A 71 0.34 -3.18 6.87
C PHE A 71 1.73 -2.87 7.43
N GLN A 72 2.60 -2.22 6.65
CA GLN A 72 3.91 -1.76 7.11
C GLN A 72 3.80 -0.73 8.23
N GLN A 73 2.83 0.19 8.19
CA GLN A 73 2.59 1.13 9.29
C GLN A 73 2.15 0.42 10.57
N GLN A 74 1.26 -0.56 10.46
CA GLN A 74 0.78 -1.35 11.60
C GLN A 74 1.88 -2.26 12.18
N SER A 75 2.71 -2.85 11.33
CA SER A 75 3.77 -3.79 11.73
C SER A 75 5.06 -3.08 12.16
N GLY A 76 5.37 -1.91 11.59
CA GLY A 76 6.50 -1.07 11.99
C GLY A 76 6.34 -0.44 13.38
N MET A 77 5.15 -0.48 13.98
CA MET A 77 4.95 -0.20 15.41
C MET A 77 5.35 -1.37 16.31
N ARG A 78 5.59 -2.56 15.75
CA ARG A 78 6.15 -3.74 16.43
C ARG A 78 7.60 -3.96 16.00
N HIS A 79 8.45 -2.95 16.13
CA HIS A 79 9.89 -3.22 16.20
C HIS A 79 10.23 -3.61 17.65
N PRO A 80 10.73 -4.82 17.92
CA PRO A 80 11.04 -5.29 19.28
C PRO A 80 12.11 -4.44 19.98
N HIS A 81 12.82 -3.56 19.25
CA HIS A 81 13.86 -2.69 19.80
C HIS A 81 13.40 -1.25 20.07
N ARG A 82 12.15 -0.87 19.77
CA ARG A 82 11.65 0.51 19.98
C ARG A 82 11.28 0.84 21.45
N GLY A 83 11.75 0.02 22.38
CA GLY A 83 11.60 0.18 23.83
C GLY A 83 12.65 -0.58 24.64
N SER A 84 13.72 -1.06 23.99
CA SER A 84 14.87 -1.59 24.73
C SER A 84 15.57 -0.41 25.39
N TRP A 85 15.61 -0.41 26.71
CA TRP A 85 16.38 0.51 27.57
C TRP A 85 17.86 0.71 27.11
N SER A 86 18.37 -0.13 26.20
CA SER A 86 19.71 -0.03 25.64
C SER A 86 19.90 1.01 24.53
N GLN A 87 18.86 1.67 24.01
CA GLN A 87 19.01 2.67 22.93
C GLN A 87 18.94 4.13 23.41
N SER A 88 18.66 4.37 24.70
CA SER A 88 18.64 5.71 25.30
C SER A 88 19.94 6.11 26.01
N GLN A 89 20.96 5.26 26.03
CA GLN A 89 22.29 5.63 26.51
C GLN A 89 23.32 5.49 25.40
N GLY A 90 23.91 6.61 24.99
CA GLY A 90 25.05 6.59 24.08
C GLY A 90 25.00 7.64 22.98
N ASN A 91 24.66 8.90 23.30
CA ASN A 91 25.26 10.01 22.58
C ASN A 91 25.24 11.32 23.39
N GLU A 92 25.68 11.27 24.64
CA GLU A 92 26.23 12.49 25.26
C GLU A 92 27.66 12.62 24.71
N LYS A 93 27.82 13.40 23.63
CA LYS A 93 29.13 13.94 23.29
C LYS A 93 29.62 14.71 24.52
N PRO A 94 30.87 14.51 24.99
CA PRO A 94 31.45 15.44 25.94
C PRO A 94 31.49 16.81 25.27
N SER A 95 30.80 17.79 25.84
CA SER A 95 31.01 19.19 25.52
C SER A 95 32.43 19.54 25.96
N ASP A 96 33.34 19.66 24.98
CA ASP A 96 34.65 20.26 25.16
C ASP A 96 34.44 21.78 25.24
N ASP A 97 34.07 22.26 26.42
CA ASP A 97 33.99 23.69 26.72
C ASP A 97 34.77 24.00 28.00
N GLY A 98 35.91 24.67 27.82
CA GLY A 98 36.27 25.79 28.69
C GLY A 98 37.15 25.50 29.91
N GLN A 99 38.44 25.79 29.74
CA GLN A 99 39.48 26.12 30.73
C GLN A 99 39.06 26.27 32.22
N PRO A 100 39.83 25.70 33.17
CA PRO A 100 39.87 26.25 34.53
C PRO A 100 40.74 27.51 34.53
N LYS A 101 40.12 28.64 34.88
CA LYS A 101 40.84 29.74 35.53
C LYS A 101 40.94 29.37 36.99
N ASP A 102 42.16 29.26 37.50
CA ASP A 102 42.65 29.81 38.77
C ASP A 102 44.17 29.69 38.80
#